data_AF-A0A329ZQF2-F1
#
_entry.id   AF-A0A329ZQF2-F1
#
_cell.length_a   1.000
_cell.length_b   1.000
_cell.length_c   1.000
_cell.angle_alpha   90.00
_cell.angle_beta   90.00
_cell.angle_gamma   90.00
#
_symmetry.space_group_name_H-M   'P 1'
#
loop_
_entity.id
_entity.type
_entity.pdbx_description
1 polymer ?
#
loop_
_entity_poly.entity_id
_entity_poly.type
_entity_poly.pdbx_seq_one_letter_code
_entity_poly.pdbx_strand_id
1 'polypeptide(L)'
;MGKSKVENGFVGFYAVFMLIFVAMFLEYIFILSPIAPLSHIHAKTQLEVYAKNAYDFGLVCLRDLGVGECGLLEMEFEKGYKVSARLHAIEDSLYLLDITSSVKNPVTSNTQRVVRRHVLSRLQ
;
A
#
# COMPACT_ATOMS: atom_id res chain seq x y z
N MET A 1 -22.87 49.88 35.66
CA MET A 1 -23.02 48.42 35.79
C MET A 1 -23.28 47.84 34.40
N GLY A 2 -22.24 47.54 33.62
CA GLY A 2 -22.41 47.23 32.18
C GLY A 2 -21.22 46.58 31.46
N LYS A 3 -20.07 46.38 32.12
CA LYS A 3 -18.88 45.78 31.50
C LYS A 3 -18.96 44.25 31.31
N SER A 4 -19.67 43.56 32.22
CA SER A 4 -19.71 42.08 32.26
C SER A 4 -20.38 41.42 31.04
N LYS A 5 -21.39 42.04 30.41
CA LYS A 5 -22.04 41.44 29.24
C LYS A 5 -21.16 41.46 27.99
N VAL A 6 -20.35 42.51 27.83
CA VAL A 6 -19.44 42.67 26.69
C VAL A 6 -18.26 41.70 26.81
N GLU A 7 -17.68 41.56 28.00
CA GLU A 7 -16.61 40.60 28.28
C GLU A 7 -17.07 39.15 28.04
N ASN A 8 -18.27 38.78 28.52
CA ASN A 8 -18.80 37.43 28.32
C ASN A 8 -19.10 37.11 26.84
N GLY A 9 -19.57 38.09 26.07
CA GLY A 9 -19.77 37.94 24.62
C GLY A 9 -18.45 37.78 23.86
N PHE A 10 -17.42 38.53 24.26
CA PHE A 10 -16.09 38.42 23.70
C PHE A 10 -15.49 37.05 23.98
N VAL A 11 -15.55 36.58 25.22
CA VAL A 11 -15.06 35.25 25.62
C VAL A 11 -15.79 34.13 24.87
N GLY A 12 -17.11 34.22 24.71
CA GLY A 12 -17.89 33.25 23.95
C GLY A 12 -17.49 33.17 22.48
N PHE A 13 -17.24 34.32 21.85
CA PHE A 13 -16.76 34.38 20.46
C PHE A 13 -15.39 33.70 20.30
N TYR A 14 -14.42 34.03 21.16
CA TYR A 14 -13.10 33.39 21.11
C TYR A 14 -13.13 31.90 21.43
N ALA A 15 -14.01 31.46 22.34
CA ALA A 15 -14.18 30.04 22.65
C ALA A 15 -14.64 29.24 21.43
N VAL A 16 -15.57 29.77 20.64
CA VAL A 16 -16.06 29.13 19.40
C VAL A 16 -14.93 29.01 18.37
N PHE A 17 -14.17 30.09 18.15
CA PHE A 17 -13.02 30.06 17.24
C PHE A 17 -11.94 29.09 17.69
N MET A 18 -11.65 29.03 18.99
CA MET A 18 -10.71 28.06 19.56
C MET A 18 -11.19 26.62 19.35
N LEU A 19 -12.48 26.36 19.52
CA LEU A 19 -13.04 25.02 19.33
C LEU A 19 -12.92 24.58 17.86
N ILE A 20 -13.21 25.48 16.92
CA ILE A 20 -13.02 25.22 15.48
C ILE A 20 -11.55 24.97 15.17
N PHE A 21 -10.64 25.80 15.71
CA PHE A 21 -9.20 25.64 15.51
C PHE A 21 -8.70 24.30 16.05
N VAL A 22 -9.11 23.91 17.26
CA VAL A 22 -8.77 22.60 17.85
C VAL A 22 -9.35 21.46 17.03
N ALA A 23 -10.59 21.56 16.54
CA ALA A 23 -11.21 20.54 15.71
C ALA A 23 -10.44 20.33 14.39
N MET A 24 -10.10 21.42 13.69
CA MET A 24 -9.30 21.36 12.45
C MET A 24 -7.90 20.81 12.71
N PHE A 25 -7.28 21.18 13.84
CA PHE A 25 -5.96 20.69 14.21
C PHE A 25 -5.97 19.19 14.54
N LEU A 26 -7.00 18.73 15.24
CA LEU A 26 -7.21 17.30 15.51
C LEU A 26 -7.45 16.52 14.21
N GLU A 27 -8.29 17.01 13.31
CA GLU A 27 -8.52 16.40 11.99
C GLU A 27 -7.21 16.28 11.20
N TYR A 28 -6.42 17.35 11.17
CA TYR A 28 -5.11 17.36 10.51
C TYR A 28 -4.15 16.34 11.14
N ILE A 29 -4.09 16.29 12.48
CA ILE A 29 -3.31 15.28 13.20
C ILE A 29 -3.79 13.87 12.88
N PHE A 30 -5.11 13.62 12.81
CA PHE A 30 -5.63 12.28 12.48
C PHE A 30 -5.32 11.87 11.04
N ILE A 31 -5.39 12.80 10.08
CA ILE A 31 -5.02 12.55 8.68
C ILE A 31 -3.52 12.25 8.54
N LEU A 32 -2.68 12.94 9.31
CA LEU A 32 -1.22 12.77 9.29
C LEU A 32 -0.70 11.73 10.28
N SER A 33 -1.56 11.22 11.17
CA SER A 33 -1.13 10.32 12.22
C SER A 33 -0.65 9.01 11.59
N PRO A 34 0.61 8.60 11.84
CA PRO A 34 1.09 7.26 11.48
C PRO A 34 0.35 6.14 12.24
N ILE A 35 -0.52 6.52 13.19
CA ILE A 35 -1.40 5.65 13.97
C ILE A 35 -2.76 5.51 13.28
N ALA A 36 -2.89 5.66 11.96
CA ALA A 36 -3.99 5.01 11.24
C ALA A 36 -3.64 3.51 11.15
N PRO A 37 -3.91 2.70 12.20
CA PRO A 37 -3.28 1.39 12.36
C PRO A 37 -3.83 0.40 11.33
N LEU A 38 -5.01 0.69 10.78
CA LEU A 38 -5.62 -0.11 9.73
C LEU A 38 -4.82 -0.01 8.42
N SER A 39 -4.31 1.15 8.00
CA SER A 39 -3.69 1.27 6.67
C SER A 39 -2.33 0.55 6.57
N HIS A 40 -1.52 0.57 7.63
CA HIS A 40 -0.19 -0.04 7.64
C HIS A 40 -0.20 -1.55 7.88
N ILE A 41 -1.11 -2.06 8.72
CA ILE A 41 -1.29 -3.51 8.93
C ILE A 41 -1.85 -4.15 7.65
N HIS A 42 -2.72 -3.46 6.91
CA HIS A 42 -3.23 -3.96 5.64
C HIS A 42 -2.22 -3.87 4.49
N ALA A 43 -1.25 -2.94 4.51
CA ALA A 43 -0.31 -2.79 3.41
C ALA A 43 0.53 -4.06 3.17
N LYS A 44 1.08 -4.65 4.23
CA LYS A 44 1.83 -5.91 4.13
C LYS A 44 0.94 -7.06 3.65
N THR A 45 -0.27 -7.20 4.21
CA THR A 45 -1.21 -8.24 3.81
C THR A 45 -1.64 -8.08 2.35
N GLN A 46 -1.89 -6.85 1.90
CA GLN A 46 -2.19 -6.54 0.49
C GLN A 46 -1.02 -6.90 -0.42
N LEU A 47 0.21 -6.56 -0.03
CA LEU A 47 1.41 -6.97 -0.78
C LEU A 47 1.55 -8.49 -0.90
N GLU A 48 1.20 -9.25 0.15
CA GLU A 48 1.21 -10.71 0.13
C GLU A 48 0.10 -11.27 -0.77
N VAL A 49 -1.11 -10.71 -0.72
CA VAL A 49 -2.21 -11.09 -1.62
C VAL A 49 -1.84 -10.82 -3.07
N TYR A 50 -1.30 -9.64 -3.37
CA TYR A 50 -0.89 -9.32 -4.74
C TYR A 50 0.28 -10.17 -5.23
N ALA A 51 1.22 -10.53 -4.35
CA ALA A 51 2.28 -11.47 -4.69
C ALA A 51 1.70 -12.86 -5.02
N LYS A 52 0.67 -13.32 -4.29
CA LYS A 52 -0.02 -14.57 -4.59
C LYS A 52 -0.76 -14.50 -5.93
N ASN A 53 -1.46 -13.40 -6.22
CA ASN A 53 -2.12 -13.23 -7.51
C ASN A 53 -1.12 -13.23 -8.67
N ALA A 54 0.06 -12.62 -8.47
CA ALA A 54 1.13 -12.63 -9.47
C ALA A 54 1.71 -14.02 -9.71
N TYR A 55 1.75 -14.86 -8.67
CA TYR A 55 2.11 -16.27 -8.80
C TYR A 55 1.11 -17.02 -9.70
N ASP A 56 -0.18 -16.90 -9.41
CA ASP A 56 -1.23 -17.56 -10.18
C ASP A 56 -1.24 -17.08 -11.64
N PHE A 57 -1.07 -15.77 -11.86
CA PHE A 57 -0.96 -15.19 -13.20
C PHE A 57 0.29 -15.67 -13.93
N GLY A 58 1.43 -15.78 -13.24
CA GLY A 58 2.67 -16.32 -13.79
C GLY A 58 2.52 -17.78 -14.23
N LEU A 59 1.80 -18.59 -13.46
CA LEU A 59 1.49 -19.98 -13.83
C LEU A 59 0.62 -20.06 -15.08
N VAL A 60 -0.45 -19.26 -15.14
CA VAL A 60 -1.35 -19.21 -16.31
C VAL A 60 -0.60 -18.75 -17.55
N CYS A 61 0.19 -17.68 -17.44
CA CYS A 61 1.01 -17.18 -18.54
C CYS A 61 1.97 -18.26 -19.03
N LEU A 62 2.71 -18.91 -18.12
CA LEU A 62 3.66 -19.96 -18.47
C LEU A 62 2.98 -21.14 -19.17
N ARG A 63 1.76 -21.50 -18.76
CA ARG A 63 0.99 -22.57 -19.38
C ARG A 63 0.51 -22.21 -20.78
N ASP A 64 0.01 -20.99 -20.97
CA ASP A 64 -0.72 -20.60 -22.18
C ASP A 64 0.21 -20.02 -23.27
N LEU A 65 1.28 -19.32 -22.88
CA LEU A 65 2.18 -18.60 -23.79
C LEU A 65 3.64 -19.08 -23.73
N GLY A 66 4.02 -19.80 -22.68
CA GLY A 66 5.39 -20.27 -22.47
C GLY A 66 6.36 -19.18 -21.99
N VAL A 67 7.62 -19.56 -21.78
CA VAL A 67 8.63 -18.71 -21.12
C VAL A 67 9.01 -17.47 -21.92
N GLY A 68 9.00 -17.56 -23.25
CA GLY A 68 9.46 -16.47 -24.12
C GLY A 68 8.68 -15.18 -23.94
N GLU A 69 7.35 -15.30 -23.79
CA GLU A 69 6.44 -14.17 -23.61
C GLU A 69 6.27 -13.78 -22.12
N CYS A 70 6.44 -14.73 -21.20
CA CYS A 70 6.18 -14.54 -19.76
C CYS A 70 7.41 -14.15 -18.93
N GLY A 71 8.52 -13.73 -19.58
CA GLY A 71 9.78 -13.44 -18.91
C GLY A 71 9.71 -12.32 -17.87
N LEU A 72 8.88 -11.29 -18.12
CA LEU A 72 8.64 -10.18 -17.20
C LEU A 72 7.17 -9.76 -17.22
N LEU A 73 6.53 -9.82 -16.05
CA LEU A 73 5.17 -9.39 -15.82
C LEU A 73 5.20 -8.24 -14.82
N GLU A 74 4.82 -7.04 -15.25
CA GLU A 74 4.71 -5.88 -14.37
C GLU A 74 3.24 -5.46 -14.25
N MET A 75 2.79 -5.31 -13.01
CA MET A 75 1.43 -4.92 -12.67
C MET A 75 1.49 -3.77 -11.68
N GLU A 76 0.69 -2.74 -11.94
CA GLU A 76 0.48 -1.64 -11.01
C GLU A 76 -0.98 -1.67 -10.55
N PHE A 77 -1.16 -1.76 -9.24
CA PHE A 77 -2.46 -1.75 -8.59
C PHE A 77 -2.74 -0.37 -8.00
N GLU A 78 -4.00 -0.14 -7.62
CA GLU A 78 -4.43 1.11 -6.99
C GLU A 78 -3.52 1.53 -5.84
N LYS A 79 -3.41 2.85 -5.59
CA LYS A 79 -2.64 3.41 -4.46
C LYS A 79 -1.13 3.14 -4.51
N GLY A 80 -0.59 2.91 -5.71
CA GLY A 80 0.86 2.85 -5.96
C GLY A 80 1.52 1.53 -5.55
N TYR A 81 0.73 0.45 -5.47
CA TYR A 81 1.26 -0.90 -5.26
C TYR A 81 1.82 -1.42 -6.59
N LYS A 82 3.11 -1.75 -6.59
CA LYS A 82 3.81 -2.26 -7.77
C LYS A 82 4.19 -3.71 -7.54
N VAL A 83 3.87 -4.55 -8.51
CA VAL A 83 4.21 -5.97 -8.48
C VAL A 83 4.92 -6.33 -9.77
N SER A 84 6.08 -6.95 -9.65
CA SER A 84 6.82 -7.52 -10.76
C SER A 84 7.05 -9.01 -10.51
N ALA A 85 6.78 -9.81 -11.54
CA ALA A 85 7.10 -11.23 -11.57
C ALA A 85 8.08 -11.48 -12.72
N ARG A 86 9.19 -12.12 -12.42
CA ARG A 86 10.24 -12.46 -13.38
C ARG A 86 10.36 -13.96 -13.47
N LEU A 87 10.27 -14.47 -14.68
CA LEU A 87 10.43 -15.89 -14.95
C LEU A 87 11.80 -16.13 -15.58
N HIS A 88 12.55 -17.03 -14.96
CA HIS A 88 13.87 -17.44 -15.42
C HIS A 88 13.84 -18.94 -15.73
N ALA A 89 14.22 -19.34 -16.94
CA ALA A 89 14.49 -20.73 -17.23
C ALA A 89 15.86 -21.12 -16.64
N ILE A 90 15.89 -22.17 -15.82
CA ILE A 90 17.14 -22.75 -15.31
C ILE A 90 17.55 -23.91 -16.22
N GLU A 91 16.59 -24.81 -16.50
CA GLU A 91 16.74 -25.99 -17.36
C GLU A 91 15.45 -26.21 -18.17
N ASP A 92 15.46 -27.16 -19.11
CA ASP A 92 14.35 -27.44 -20.05
C ASP A 92 12.99 -27.71 -19.40
N SER A 93 12.97 -28.04 -18.10
CA SER A 93 11.75 -28.35 -17.35
C SER A 93 11.65 -27.64 -15.99
N LEU A 94 12.55 -26.69 -15.72
CA LEU A 94 12.69 -26.07 -14.41
C LEU A 94 12.78 -24.56 -14.54
N TYR A 95 11.82 -23.87 -13.94
CA TYR A 95 11.67 -22.43 -14.00
C TYR A 95 11.73 -21.82 -12.61
N LEU A 96 12.23 -20.61 -12.54
CA LEU A 96 12.31 -19.83 -11.32
C LEU A 96 11.48 -18.57 -11.48
N LEU A 97 10.46 -18.46 -10.63
CA LEU A 97 9.53 -17.34 -10.59
C LEU A 97 9.86 -16.46 -9.40
N ASP A 98 10.43 -15.30 -9.69
CA ASP A 98 10.79 -14.26 -8.74
C ASP A 98 9.73 -13.16 -8.73
N ILE A 99 8.98 -13.07 -7.63
CA ILE A 99 7.91 -12.10 -7.43
C ILE A 99 8.38 -11.05 -6.43
N THR A 100 8.33 -9.79 -6.83
CA THR A 100 8.57 -8.64 -5.98
C THR A 100 7.33 -7.78 -5.95
N SER A 101 6.78 -7.52 -4.76
CA SER A 101 5.75 -6.51 -4.56
C SER A 101 6.26 -5.39 -3.67
N SER A 102 5.89 -4.15 -3.96
CA SER A 102 6.32 -2.99 -3.19
C SER A 102 5.28 -1.88 -3.16
N VAL A 103 5.26 -1.13 -2.06
CA VAL A 103 4.44 0.08 -1.91
C VAL A 103 5.23 1.12 -1.12
N LYS A 104 5.15 2.38 -1.54
CA LYS A 104 5.76 3.49 -0.80
C LYS A 104 4.79 3.97 0.28
N ASN A 105 5.23 3.99 1.53
CA ASN A 105 4.43 4.50 2.62
C ASN A 105 4.27 6.03 2.46
N PRO A 106 3.03 6.56 2.40
CA PRO A 106 2.80 7.98 2.19
C PRO A 106 3.24 8.86 3.38
N VAL A 107 3.33 8.29 4.59
CA VAL A 107 3.65 9.02 5.83
C VAL A 107 5.15 8.99 6.12
N THR A 108 5.79 7.83 5.98
CA THR A 108 7.21 7.65 6.37
C THR A 108 8.18 7.76 5.20
N SER A 109 7.69 7.83 3.95
CA SER A 109 8.48 7.71 2.71
C SER A 109 9.24 6.38 2.54
N ASN A 110 9.16 5.47 3.51
CA ASN A 110 9.79 4.16 3.44
C ASN A 110 9.04 3.24 2.47
N THR A 111 9.78 2.47 1.68
CA THR A 111 9.21 1.45 0.80
C THR A 111 9.06 0.14 1.56
N GLN A 112 7.83 -0.36 1.66
CA GLN A 112 7.58 -1.73 2.10
C GLN A 112 7.69 -2.65 0.88
N ARG A 113 8.40 -3.77 1.04
CA ARG A 113 8.66 -4.73 -0.04
C ARG A 113 8.47 -6.15 0.47
N VAL A 114 7.81 -6.98 -0.33
CA VAL A 114 7.75 -8.43 -0.18
C VAL A 114 8.41 -9.07 -1.39
N VAL A 115 9.26 -10.06 -1.14
CA VAL A 115 9.92 -10.84 -2.19
C VAL A 115 9.61 -12.30 -1.95
N ARG A 116 9.14 -12.99 -3.00
CA ARG A 116 8.85 -14.42 -3.00
C ARG A 116 9.53 -15.05 -4.20
N ARG A 117 10.17 -16.19 -3.97
CA ARG A 117 10.83 -16.98 -5.01
C ARG A 117 10.22 -18.36 -5.01
N HIS A 118 9.77 -18.79 -6.18
CA HIS A 118 9.17 -20.09 -6.38
C HIS A 118 9.94 -20.86 -7.44
N VAL A 119 10.25 -22.12 -7.15
CA VAL A 119 10.79 -23.05 -8.15
C VAL A 119 9.61 -23.82 -8.71
N LEU A 120 9.44 -23.74 -10.02
CA LEU A 120 8.37 -24.38 -10.77
C LEU A 120 8.97 -25.50 -11.60
N SER A 121 8.51 -26.73 -11.40
CA SER A 121 8.72 -27.81 -12.35
C SER A 121 7.69 -27.72 -13.47
N ARG A 122 8.00 -28.30 -14.63
CA ARG A 122 7.09 -28.43 -15.78
C ARG A 122 5.65 -28.68 -15.32
N LEU A 123 4.77 -27.73 -15.61
CA LEU A 123 3.33 -27.85 -15.43
C LEU A 123 2.87 -28.95 -16.42
N GLN A 124 2.52 -30.12 -15.90
CA GLN A 124 1.84 -31.17 -16.67
C GLN A 124 0.39 -30.77 -16.97
#